data_AF-A0A6M2CS33-F1
#
_entry.id   AF-A0A6M2CS33-F1
#
_cell.length_a   1.000
_cell.length_b   1.000
_cell.length_c   1.000
_cell.angle_alpha   90.00
_cell.angle_beta   90.00
_cell.angle_gamma   90.00
#
_symmetry.space_group_name_H-M   'P 1'
#
loop_
_entity.id
_entity.type
_entity.pdbx_description
1 polymer ?
#
loop_
_entity_poly.entity_id
_entity_poly.type
_entity_poly.pdbx_seq_one_letter_code
_entity_poly.pdbx_strand_id
1 'polypeptide(L)'
;MTPLVGLLKQYNSPWTPVELQEKIDPKTEVFHESVHLLWNLCESSETSVSIFNREKLWTVLLPCIKWKEYGTRIATAVGHCLHAVSEDNTELAECLNDFGAGIFEDESKYPGVILLQVLSAGILINVREAQEVPLVPAVLPLIPVLTKALSLPIFDQIEILSTKVAELHAATKQRIVEAEDVEVQEQVIDRYVAQILEALMAKQTALEILSNLCCGEGDQESEYADISDNSSDTFDGDMETEETSAIFPLNISSEFHEALMAQNIVSKVLDHVSQMDDAFGRCLAEHKLSAMVPTRVHAVRCRALLCIANMVQALAPEDLGGIPGLVSMWTCLAQLAFVQMDSKDFELLEASTSACRSVLQTLVSFVASAGNGGTSPLPSVSDEELGVLAEVGLQCSEPSVRTNVTRIMAALGCLLGAHETRVLKKVGQHLLEVSFKDPDTVVVTEALDAIFDVFGEDSTDTVAREIELVAKLRQVLPAFKSKVQQAKTTLPSHYSVIVTAKTNLIRFLKYKAQRRGMQNGCDD
;
A
#
# COMPACT_ATOMS: atom_id res chain seq x y z
N MET A 1 -18.19 14.20 23.02
CA MET A 1 -19.20 13.13 22.91
C MET A 1 -20.58 13.51 23.46
N THR A 2 -20.80 13.74 24.77
CA THR A 2 -22.17 13.96 25.32
C THR A 2 -23.01 15.04 24.62
N PRO A 3 -22.50 16.26 24.34
CA PRO A 3 -23.28 17.27 23.62
C PRO A 3 -23.60 16.85 22.18
N LEU A 4 -22.67 16.17 21.53
CA LEU A 4 -22.81 15.70 20.15
C LEU A 4 -23.88 14.61 20.03
N VAL A 5 -23.90 13.65 20.96
CA VAL A 5 -24.96 12.63 21.07
C VAL A 5 -26.32 13.30 21.24
N GLY A 6 -26.41 14.27 22.16
CA GLY A 6 -27.65 15.02 22.41
C GLY A 6 -28.13 15.80 21.20
N LEU A 7 -27.21 16.33 20.39
CA LEU A 7 -27.52 17.02 19.13
C LEU A 7 -28.02 16.05 18.06
N LEU A 8 -27.28 14.96 17.78
CA LEU A 8 -27.65 13.99 16.75
C LEU A 8 -29.00 13.32 17.07
N LYS A 9 -29.30 13.01 18.34
CA LYS A 9 -30.59 12.43 18.73
C LYS A 9 -31.80 13.34 18.43
N GLN A 10 -31.61 14.65 18.22
CA GLN A 10 -32.70 15.54 17.80
C GLN A 10 -33.14 15.28 16.35
N TYR A 11 -32.30 14.64 15.54
CA TYR A 11 -32.59 14.24 14.16
C TYR A 11 -33.29 12.89 14.06
N ASN A 12 -33.62 12.23 15.19
CA ASN A 12 -34.37 10.97 15.22
C ASN A 12 -35.89 11.16 14.97
N SER A 13 -36.33 12.38 14.69
CA SER A 13 -37.71 12.73 14.27
C SER A 13 -37.75 12.94 12.76
N PRO A 14 -38.90 12.81 12.06
CA PRO A 14 -38.96 12.96 10.61
C PRO A 14 -38.37 14.30 10.17
N TRP A 15 -37.18 14.24 9.59
CA TRP A 15 -36.43 15.35 9.04
C TRP A 15 -35.91 14.93 7.68
N THR A 16 -36.03 15.83 6.71
CA THR A 16 -35.45 15.67 5.37
C THR A 16 -34.73 16.98 5.03
N PRO A 17 -33.53 16.90 4.42
CA PRO A 17 -32.85 18.07 3.89
C PRO A 17 -33.75 18.86 2.95
N VAL A 18 -33.72 20.20 3.04
CA VAL A 18 -34.46 21.06 2.12
C VAL A 18 -33.51 21.56 1.04
N GLU A 19 -33.74 21.20 -0.22
CA GLU A 19 -33.06 21.83 -1.36
C GLU A 19 -33.61 23.26 -1.57
N LEU A 20 -33.05 24.22 -0.86
CA LEU A 20 -33.31 25.64 -1.12
C LEU A 20 -32.27 26.15 -2.13
N GLN A 21 -32.72 26.46 -3.35
CA GLN A 21 -31.87 26.93 -4.46
C GLN A 21 -31.07 28.22 -4.15
N GLU A 22 -31.41 28.96 -3.08
CA GLU A 22 -30.80 30.25 -2.74
C GLU A 22 -30.45 30.44 -1.24
N LYS A 23 -30.76 29.48 -0.35
CA LYS A 23 -30.47 29.59 1.09
C LYS A 23 -29.93 28.29 1.68
N ILE A 24 -28.86 28.40 2.45
CA ILE A 24 -28.29 27.32 3.24
C ILE A 24 -29.37 26.79 4.21
N ASP A 25 -29.65 25.49 4.19
CA ASP A 25 -30.46 24.84 5.22
C ASP A 25 -29.59 24.61 6.47
N PRO A 26 -29.75 25.42 7.53
CA PRO A 26 -28.89 25.32 8.70
C PRO A 26 -29.02 23.97 9.41
N LYS A 27 -30.17 23.27 9.30
CA LYS A 27 -30.32 21.95 9.92
C LYS A 27 -29.49 20.90 9.18
N THR A 28 -29.44 20.96 7.86
CA THR A 28 -28.62 20.08 7.01
C THR A 28 -27.13 20.31 7.28
N GLU A 29 -26.67 21.57 7.31
CA GLU A 29 -25.27 21.87 7.63
C GLU A 29 -24.88 21.43 9.04
N VAL A 30 -25.71 21.72 10.05
CA VAL A 30 -25.41 21.29 11.43
C VAL A 30 -25.35 19.78 11.54
N PHE A 31 -26.24 19.04 10.86
CA PHE A 31 -26.19 17.58 10.84
C PHE A 31 -24.91 17.07 10.17
N HIS A 32 -24.60 17.59 8.97
CA HIS A 32 -23.40 17.26 8.21
C HIS A 32 -22.12 17.42 9.06
N GLU A 33 -21.92 18.60 9.65
CA GLU A 33 -20.75 18.87 10.50
C GLU A 33 -20.73 18.02 11.77
N SER A 34 -21.91 17.72 12.34
CA SER A 34 -22.01 16.84 13.51
C SER A 34 -21.59 15.40 13.18
N VAL A 35 -21.96 14.89 11.99
CA VAL A 35 -21.56 13.56 11.54
C VAL A 35 -20.06 13.51 11.24
N HIS A 36 -19.48 14.53 10.61
CA HIS A 36 -18.03 14.61 10.42
C HIS A 36 -17.26 14.66 11.75
N LEU A 37 -17.74 15.44 12.72
CA LEU A 37 -17.14 15.46 14.04
C LEU A 37 -17.23 14.09 14.73
N LEU A 38 -18.36 13.39 14.60
CA LEU A 38 -18.54 12.06 15.15
C LEU A 38 -17.56 11.06 14.50
N TRP A 39 -17.46 11.08 13.17
CA TRP A 39 -16.54 10.24 12.41
C TRP A 39 -15.11 10.43 12.91
N ASN A 40 -14.59 11.65 12.93
CA ASN A 40 -13.22 11.94 13.38
C ASN A 40 -12.97 11.48 14.84
N LEU A 41 -13.98 11.60 15.71
CA LEU A 41 -13.88 11.18 17.11
C LEU A 41 -13.88 9.65 17.25
N CYS A 42 -14.63 8.94 16.42
CA CYS A 42 -14.68 7.48 16.41
C CYS A 42 -13.42 6.87 15.81
N GLU A 43 -12.91 7.42 14.70
CA GLU A 43 -11.67 6.98 14.05
C GLU A 43 -10.44 7.11 14.96
N SER A 44 -10.46 8.06 15.91
CA SER A 44 -9.33 8.32 16.81
C SER A 44 -9.49 7.77 18.23
N SER A 45 -10.61 7.13 18.56
CA SER A 45 -10.87 6.71 19.95
C SER A 45 -11.89 5.59 20.09
N GLU A 46 -11.43 4.43 20.59
CA GLU A 46 -12.28 3.31 21.02
C GLU A 46 -13.35 3.75 22.05
N THR A 47 -13.04 4.71 22.91
CA THR A 47 -14.01 5.26 23.87
C THR A 47 -15.17 5.95 23.14
N SER A 48 -14.90 6.65 22.05
CA SER A 48 -15.95 7.26 21.22
C SER A 48 -16.80 6.20 20.54
N VAL A 49 -16.20 5.12 20.04
CA VAL A 49 -16.92 3.96 19.46
C VAL A 49 -17.81 3.28 20.51
N SER A 50 -17.31 3.05 21.72
CA SER A 50 -18.11 2.51 22.83
C SER A 50 -19.31 3.41 23.18
N ILE A 51 -19.13 4.74 23.18
CA ILE A 51 -20.24 5.69 23.38
C ILE A 51 -21.21 5.65 22.20
N PHE A 52 -20.72 5.61 20.96
CA PHE A 52 -21.54 5.46 19.76
C PHE A 52 -22.47 4.25 19.89
N ASN A 53 -21.93 3.12 20.35
CA ASN A 53 -22.70 1.90 20.51
C ASN A 53 -23.72 1.97 21.65
N ARG A 54 -23.27 2.39 22.84
CA ARG A 54 -24.14 2.52 24.02
C ARG A 54 -25.33 3.45 23.75
N GLU A 55 -25.09 4.53 23.01
CA GLU A 55 -26.10 5.53 22.69
C GLU A 55 -26.93 5.17 21.45
N LYS A 56 -26.58 4.09 20.75
CA LYS A 56 -27.21 3.56 19.53
C LYS A 56 -27.28 4.59 18.41
N LEU A 57 -26.20 5.33 18.18
CA LEU A 57 -26.21 6.44 17.22
C LEU A 57 -26.51 5.99 15.78
N TRP A 58 -26.23 4.73 15.43
CA TRP A 58 -26.61 4.14 14.15
C TRP A 58 -28.12 4.25 13.83
N THR A 59 -29.01 4.31 14.84
CA THR A 59 -30.45 4.44 14.58
C THR A 59 -30.81 5.79 13.94
N VAL A 60 -30.01 6.83 14.21
CA VAL A 60 -30.16 8.15 13.59
C VAL A 60 -29.49 8.18 12.23
N LEU A 61 -28.33 7.53 12.11
CA LEU A 61 -27.50 7.62 10.91
C LEU A 61 -27.99 6.73 9.75
N LEU A 62 -28.35 5.47 10.01
CA LEU A 62 -28.69 4.51 8.95
C LEU A 62 -29.80 4.98 7.98
N PRO A 63 -30.90 5.62 8.43
CA PRO A 63 -31.91 6.15 7.52
C PRO A 63 -31.33 7.15 6.51
N CYS A 64 -30.31 7.91 6.90
CA CYS A 64 -29.70 8.97 6.11
C CYS A 64 -28.78 8.46 4.97
N ILE A 65 -28.49 7.15 4.90
CA ILE A 65 -27.80 6.54 3.75
C ILE A 65 -28.66 6.56 2.49
N LYS A 66 -29.99 6.71 2.61
CA LYS A 66 -30.88 6.80 1.46
C LYS A 66 -30.68 8.11 0.71
N TRP A 67 -29.69 8.13 -0.19
CA TRP A 67 -29.28 9.33 -0.90
C TRP A 67 -30.40 9.99 -1.71
N LYS A 68 -31.41 9.23 -2.15
CA LYS A 68 -32.60 9.77 -2.85
C LYS A 68 -33.50 10.63 -1.93
N GLU A 69 -33.42 10.41 -0.62
CA GLU A 69 -34.20 11.15 0.39
C GLU A 69 -33.36 12.25 1.06
N TYR A 70 -32.06 12.00 1.28
CA TYR A 70 -31.17 12.88 2.06
C TYR A 70 -30.09 13.60 1.23
N GLY A 71 -30.02 13.35 -0.08
CA GLY A 71 -28.94 13.83 -0.94
C GLY A 71 -27.64 13.05 -0.73
N THR A 72 -26.74 13.16 -1.71
CA THR A 72 -25.46 12.44 -1.70
C THR A 72 -24.55 12.94 -0.58
N ARG A 73 -24.51 14.26 -0.34
CA ARG A 73 -23.63 14.88 0.66
C ARG A 73 -23.86 14.37 2.08
N ILE A 74 -25.12 14.21 2.50
CA ILE A 74 -25.43 13.65 3.82
C ILE A 74 -25.16 12.14 3.84
N ALA A 75 -25.59 11.43 2.79
CA ALA A 75 -25.43 10.00 2.71
C ALA A 75 -23.95 9.58 2.74
N THR A 76 -23.05 10.28 2.03
CA THR A 76 -21.61 10.00 2.04
C THR A 76 -20.97 10.34 3.38
N ALA A 77 -21.30 11.47 4.01
CA ALA A 77 -20.81 11.82 5.34
C ALA A 77 -21.18 10.73 6.38
N VAL A 78 -22.42 10.24 6.31
CA VAL A 78 -22.89 9.11 7.12
C VAL A 78 -22.17 7.81 6.76
N GLY A 79 -21.99 7.52 5.47
CA GLY A 79 -21.27 6.36 4.99
C GLY A 79 -19.83 6.31 5.51
N HIS A 80 -19.12 7.44 5.51
CA HIS A 80 -17.78 7.55 6.09
C HIS A 80 -17.77 7.23 7.58
N CYS A 81 -18.68 7.86 8.34
CA CYS A 81 -18.79 7.60 9.77
C CYS A 81 -19.07 6.12 10.05
N LEU A 82 -20.01 5.51 9.32
CA LEU A 82 -20.40 4.11 9.51
C LEU A 82 -19.31 3.14 9.08
N HIS A 83 -18.58 3.43 8.00
CA HIS A 83 -17.43 2.62 7.58
C HIS A 83 -16.35 2.58 8.65
N ALA A 84 -16.01 3.73 9.25
CA ALA A 84 -15.04 3.80 10.33
C ALA A 84 -15.52 3.08 11.60
N VAL A 85 -16.78 3.25 12.00
CA VAL A 85 -17.29 2.58 13.23
C VAL A 85 -17.61 1.10 13.05
N SER A 86 -17.67 0.59 11.81
CA SER A 86 -17.94 -0.83 11.55
C SER A 86 -16.71 -1.72 11.67
N GLU A 87 -15.50 -1.16 11.59
CA GLU A 87 -14.25 -1.87 11.81
C GLU A 87 -14.22 -2.45 13.24
N ASP A 88 -13.96 -3.76 13.36
CA ASP A 88 -13.91 -4.52 14.61
C ASP A 88 -15.09 -4.33 15.57
N ASN A 89 -16.29 -4.07 15.05
CA ASN A 89 -17.47 -3.74 15.86
C ASN A 89 -18.60 -4.77 15.74
N THR A 90 -18.52 -5.81 16.57
CA THR A 90 -19.51 -6.90 16.63
C THR A 90 -20.92 -6.42 17.00
N GLU A 91 -21.05 -5.46 17.92
CA GLU A 91 -22.35 -4.91 18.36
C GLU A 91 -23.09 -4.22 17.21
N LEU A 92 -22.37 -3.47 16.38
CA LEU A 92 -22.94 -2.84 15.18
C LEU A 92 -23.23 -3.89 14.10
N ALA A 93 -22.33 -4.87 13.91
CA ALA A 93 -22.48 -5.92 12.92
C ALA A 93 -23.77 -6.73 13.11
N GLU A 94 -24.14 -7.08 14.35
CA GLU A 94 -25.41 -7.75 14.66
C GLU A 94 -26.64 -6.95 14.21
N CYS A 95 -26.54 -5.63 14.16
CA CYS A 95 -27.62 -4.73 13.76
C CYS A 95 -27.72 -4.54 12.23
N LEU A 96 -26.71 -4.93 11.45
CA LEU A 96 -26.57 -4.62 10.01
C LEU A 96 -26.75 -5.83 9.07
N ASN A 97 -27.44 -6.88 9.51
CA ASN A 97 -27.58 -8.13 8.74
C ASN A 97 -28.10 -7.95 7.30
N ASP A 98 -29.04 -7.03 7.08
CA ASP A 98 -29.67 -6.73 5.78
C ASP A 98 -29.16 -5.42 5.15
N PHE A 99 -27.98 -4.94 5.57
CA PHE A 99 -27.44 -3.67 5.08
C PHE A 99 -27.14 -3.71 3.57
N GLY A 100 -27.50 -2.62 2.88
CA GLY A 100 -27.07 -2.37 1.49
C GLY A 100 -27.88 -3.04 0.37
N ALA A 101 -28.98 -3.75 0.66
CA ALA A 101 -29.78 -4.52 -0.32
C ALA A 101 -30.57 -3.69 -1.38
N GLY A 102 -29.95 -2.67 -1.97
CA GLY A 102 -30.52 -1.81 -3.01
C GLY A 102 -29.61 -0.63 -3.38
N ILE A 103 -28.58 -0.37 -2.58
CA ILE A 103 -27.58 0.65 -2.89
C ILE A 103 -26.69 0.23 -4.06
N PHE A 104 -26.39 -1.07 -4.14
CA PHE A 104 -25.52 -1.66 -5.17
C PHE A 104 -26.23 -1.83 -6.53
N GLU A 105 -27.57 -1.79 -6.56
CA GLU A 105 -28.36 -1.88 -7.79
C GLU A 105 -28.42 -0.55 -8.56
N ASP A 106 -27.96 0.55 -7.97
CA ASP A 106 -28.03 1.87 -8.59
C ASP A 106 -26.97 2.07 -9.69
N GLU A 107 -27.42 2.26 -10.92
CA GLU A 107 -26.57 2.45 -12.10
C GLU A 107 -26.02 3.89 -12.24
N SER A 108 -26.30 4.78 -11.29
CA SER A 108 -25.82 6.17 -11.32
C SER A 108 -24.32 6.26 -11.56
N LYS A 109 -23.94 7.20 -12.43
CA LYS A 109 -22.54 7.57 -12.71
C LYS A 109 -22.06 8.76 -11.88
N TYR A 110 -22.90 9.25 -10.97
CA TYR A 110 -22.58 10.40 -10.14
C TYR A 110 -21.53 10.01 -9.07
N PRO A 111 -20.40 10.74 -8.96
CA PRO A 111 -19.32 10.41 -8.04
C PRO A 111 -19.78 10.16 -6.60
N GLY A 112 -20.61 11.02 -6.02
CA GLY A 112 -21.12 10.84 -4.66
C GLY A 112 -21.95 9.58 -4.45
N VAL A 113 -22.69 9.10 -5.47
CA VAL A 113 -23.42 7.82 -5.37
C VAL A 113 -22.44 6.65 -5.44
N ILE A 114 -21.44 6.72 -6.32
CA ILE A 114 -20.41 5.68 -6.43
C ILE A 114 -19.56 5.60 -5.15
N LEU A 115 -19.17 6.75 -4.58
CA LEU A 115 -18.50 6.82 -3.29
C LEU A 115 -19.34 6.12 -2.21
N LEU A 116 -20.64 6.42 -2.15
CA LEU A 116 -21.53 5.79 -1.19
C LEU A 116 -21.65 4.27 -1.40
N GLN A 117 -21.66 3.80 -2.65
CA GLN A 117 -21.64 2.38 -2.98
C GLN A 117 -20.35 1.72 -2.49
N VAL A 118 -19.19 2.36 -2.68
CA VAL A 118 -17.90 1.84 -2.18
C VAL A 118 -17.84 1.83 -0.65
N LEU A 119 -18.30 2.90 0.01
CA LEU A 119 -18.39 2.95 1.48
C LEU A 119 -19.29 1.86 2.02
N SER A 120 -20.42 1.59 1.34
CA SER A 120 -21.33 0.53 1.72
C SER A 120 -20.74 -0.87 1.48
N ALA A 121 -19.89 -1.03 0.47
CA ALA A 121 -19.13 -2.27 0.27
C ALA A 121 -18.14 -2.49 1.42
N GLY A 122 -17.40 -1.46 1.83
CA GLY A 122 -16.50 -1.51 2.99
C GLY A 122 -17.23 -1.83 4.30
N ILE A 123 -18.35 -1.14 4.58
CA ILE A 123 -19.20 -1.45 5.75
C ILE A 123 -19.62 -2.92 5.75
N LEU A 124 -20.07 -3.44 4.59
CA LEU A 124 -20.51 -4.82 4.50
C LEU A 124 -19.37 -5.81 4.75
N ILE A 125 -18.17 -5.54 4.22
CA ILE A 125 -16.97 -6.35 4.48
C ILE A 125 -16.67 -6.38 5.98
N ASN A 126 -16.54 -5.23 6.63
CA ASN A 126 -16.24 -5.15 8.07
C ASN A 126 -17.32 -5.86 8.91
N VAL A 127 -18.60 -5.73 8.54
CA VAL A 127 -19.71 -6.43 9.22
C VAL A 127 -19.58 -7.94 9.08
N ARG A 128 -19.20 -8.46 7.90
CA ARG A 128 -19.05 -9.91 7.69
C ARG A 128 -17.83 -10.48 8.39
N GLU A 129 -16.73 -9.73 8.42
CA GLU A 129 -15.53 -10.07 9.19
C GLU A 129 -15.84 -10.13 10.69
N ALA A 130 -16.50 -9.11 11.24
CA ALA A 130 -16.91 -9.08 12.65
C ALA A 130 -17.93 -10.18 13.01
N GLN A 131 -18.68 -10.69 12.04
CA GLN A 131 -19.60 -11.83 12.21
C GLN A 131 -18.92 -13.20 12.04
N GLU A 132 -17.63 -13.23 11.70
CA GLU A 132 -16.86 -14.44 11.42
C GLU A 132 -17.51 -15.31 10.31
N VAL A 133 -18.16 -14.67 9.33
CA VAL A 133 -18.79 -15.35 8.17
C VAL A 133 -17.76 -15.44 7.04
N PRO A 134 -17.77 -16.52 6.21
CA PRO A 134 -16.90 -16.60 5.05
C PRO A 134 -16.98 -15.35 4.18
N LEU A 135 -15.84 -14.68 4.00
CA LEU A 135 -15.77 -13.36 3.39
C LEU A 135 -15.95 -13.40 1.86
N VAL A 136 -15.42 -14.43 1.20
CA VAL A 136 -15.41 -14.55 -0.27
C VAL A 136 -16.83 -14.41 -0.88
N PRO A 137 -17.86 -15.16 -0.44
CA PRO A 137 -19.22 -14.99 -0.96
C PRO A 137 -19.79 -13.58 -0.79
N ALA A 138 -19.38 -12.85 0.25
CA ALA A 138 -19.82 -11.48 0.48
C ALA A 138 -19.08 -10.46 -0.40
N VAL A 139 -17.82 -10.73 -0.73
CA VAL A 139 -16.96 -9.84 -1.54
C VAL A 139 -17.23 -9.96 -3.03
N LEU A 140 -17.48 -11.16 -3.57
CA LEU A 140 -17.65 -11.37 -5.01
C LEU A 140 -18.66 -10.40 -5.68
N PRO A 141 -19.85 -10.15 -5.10
CA PRO A 141 -20.82 -9.21 -5.68
C PRO A 141 -20.38 -7.73 -5.62
N LEU A 142 -19.38 -7.40 -4.79
CA LEU A 142 -18.88 -6.03 -4.57
C LEU A 142 -17.77 -5.65 -5.55
N ILE A 143 -17.09 -6.62 -6.16
CA ILE A 143 -15.99 -6.38 -7.10
C ILE A 143 -16.39 -5.45 -8.27
N PRO A 144 -17.59 -5.58 -8.90
CA PRO A 144 -18.05 -4.63 -9.91
C PRO A 144 -18.20 -3.19 -9.38
N VAL A 145 -18.56 -3.02 -8.10
CA VAL A 145 -18.68 -1.70 -7.45
C VAL A 145 -17.31 -1.04 -7.31
N LEU A 146 -16.32 -1.79 -6.81
CA LEU A 146 -14.94 -1.33 -6.69
C LEU A 146 -14.38 -0.96 -8.09
N THR A 147 -14.64 -1.82 -9.07
CA THR A 147 -14.25 -1.62 -10.47
C THR A 147 -14.87 -0.37 -11.07
N LYS A 148 -16.15 -0.10 -10.78
CA LYS A 148 -16.87 1.10 -11.23
C LYS A 148 -16.22 2.37 -10.68
N ALA A 149 -15.81 2.38 -9.42
CA ALA A 149 -15.10 3.50 -8.82
C ALA A 149 -13.73 3.76 -9.46
N LEU A 150 -12.92 2.72 -9.66
CA LEU A 150 -11.62 2.82 -10.34
C LEU A 150 -11.74 3.37 -11.76
N SER A 151 -12.87 3.10 -12.42
CA SER A 151 -13.14 3.51 -13.81
C SER A 151 -13.67 4.93 -13.97
N LEU A 152 -13.80 5.71 -12.88
CA LEU A 152 -14.22 7.12 -12.97
C LEU A 152 -13.21 7.97 -13.77
N PRO A 153 -13.65 8.79 -14.75
CA PRO A 153 -12.78 9.55 -15.65
C PRO A 153 -12.27 10.84 -14.99
N ILE A 154 -11.47 10.70 -13.92
CA ILE A 154 -11.04 11.85 -13.10
C ILE A 154 -10.11 12.81 -13.84
N PHE A 155 -9.24 12.30 -14.73
CA PHE A 155 -8.23 13.13 -15.39
C PHE A 155 -8.87 14.11 -16.36
N ASP A 156 -9.83 13.66 -17.17
CA ASP A 156 -10.63 14.53 -18.05
C ASP A 156 -11.37 15.61 -17.24
N GLN A 157 -11.90 15.26 -16.08
CA GLN A 157 -12.59 16.22 -15.19
C GLN A 157 -11.62 17.25 -14.59
N ILE A 158 -10.40 16.83 -14.23
CA ILE A 158 -9.34 17.71 -13.73
C ILE A 158 -8.87 18.67 -14.82
N GLU A 159 -8.75 18.22 -16.07
CA GLU A 159 -8.40 19.08 -17.22
C GLU A 159 -9.48 20.16 -17.45
N ILE A 160 -10.76 19.77 -17.41
CA ILE A 160 -11.88 20.72 -17.51
C ILE A 160 -11.86 21.72 -16.35
N LEU A 161 -11.65 21.24 -15.12
CA LEU A 161 -11.55 22.11 -13.93
C LEU A 161 -10.38 23.09 -14.07
N SER A 162 -9.21 22.62 -14.48
CA SER A 162 -8.02 23.45 -14.69
C SER A 162 -8.31 24.55 -15.71
N THR A 163 -8.96 24.22 -16.83
CA THR A 163 -9.34 25.22 -17.84
C THR A 163 -10.25 26.30 -17.25
N LYS A 164 -11.28 25.91 -16.48
CA LYS A 164 -12.19 26.85 -15.83
C LYS A 164 -11.52 27.77 -14.82
N VAL A 165 -10.62 27.22 -14.00
CA VAL A 165 -9.83 28.00 -13.04
C VAL A 165 -8.94 29.01 -13.77
N ALA A 166 -8.29 28.60 -14.86
CA ALA A 166 -7.47 29.48 -15.68
C ALA A 166 -8.28 30.63 -16.31
N GLU A 167 -9.45 30.33 -16.87
CA GLU A 167 -10.36 31.31 -17.47
C GLU A 167 -10.82 32.35 -16.45
N LEU A 168 -11.28 31.90 -15.28
CA LEU A 168 -11.71 32.79 -14.19
C LEU A 168 -10.55 33.67 -13.70
N HIS A 169 -9.37 33.07 -13.46
CA HIS A 169 -8.20 33.82 -13.02
C HIS A 169 -7.80 34.91 -14.03
N ALA A 170 -7.80 34.57 -15.33
CA ALA A 170 -7.50 35.52 -16.39
C ALA A 170 -8.52 36.67 -16.46
N ALA A 171 -9.82 36.35 -16.37
CA ALA A 171 -10.91 37.33 -16.41
C ALA A 171 -10.84 38.31 -15.22
N THR A 172 -10.60 37.80 -14.02
CA THR A 172 -10.46 38.61 -12.79
C THR A 172 -9.21 39.49 -12.86
N LYS A 173 -8.08 38.96 -13.34
CA LYS A 173 -6.84 39.74 -13.49
C LYS A 173 -6.97 40.87 -14.51
N GLN A 174 -7.70 40.63 -15.60
CA GLN A 174 -7.92 41.63 -16.65
C GLN A 174 -9.08 42.59 -16.33
N ARG A 175 -9.80 42.39 -15.20
CA ARG A 175 -10.99 43.16 -14.80
C ARG A 175 -12.08 43.18 -15.88
N ILE A 176 -12.25 42.05 -16.57
CA ILE A 176 -13.20 41.90 -17.68
C ILE A 176 -14.60 41.51 -17.17
N VAL A 177 -14.68 40.96 -15.96
CA VAL A 177 -15.90 40.37 -15.39
C VAL A 177 -16.30 41.11 -14.11
N GLU A 178 -17.61 41.26 -13.89
CA GLU A 178 -18.18 41.89 -12.70
C GLU A 178 -18.10 40.97 -11.47
N ALA A 179 -18.15 41.54 -10.26
CA ALA A 179 -17.97 40.75 -9.03
C ALA A 179 -19.03 39.66 -8.83
N GLU A 180 -20.28 39.91 -9.25
CA GLU A 180 -21.38 38.94 -9.15
C GLU A 180 -21.17 37.75 -10.10
N ASP A 181 -20.69 38.00 -11.32
CA ASP A 181 -20.36 36.95 -12.29
C ASP A 181 -19.16 36.09 -11.82
N VAL A 182 -18.18 36.70 -11.14
CA VAL A 182 -17.06 35.97 -10.50
C VAL A 182 -17.60 34.97 -9.46
N GLU A 183 -18.49 35.41 -8.58
CA GLU A 183 -19.04 34.56 -7.52
C GLU A 183 -19.83 33.38 -8.10
N VAL A 184 -20.62 33.61 -9.16
CA VAL A 184 -21.34 32.53 -9.87
C VAL A 184 -20.36 31.51 -10.48
N GLN A 185 -19.26 31.99 -11.08
CA GLN A 185 -18.24 31.11 -11.66
C GLN A 185 -17.47 30.33 -10.59
N GLU A 186 -17.14 30.95 -9.44
CA GLU A 186 -16.54 30.27 -8.28
C GLU A 186 -17.47 29.16 -7.77
N GLN A 187 -18.77 29.41 -7.62
CA GLN A 187 -19.72 28.37 -7.21
C GLN A 187 -19.80 27.21 -8.20
N VAL A 188 -19.64 27.46 -9.51
CA VAL A 188 -19.57 26.39 -10.51
C VAL A 188 -18.29 25.58 -10.33
N ILE A 189 -17.14 26.24 -10.14
CA ILE A 189 -15.85 25.60 -9.87
C ILE A 189 -15.95 24.74 -8.59
N ASP A 190 -16.53 25.26 -7.52
CA ASP A 190 -16.72 24.54 -6.25
C ASP A 190 -17.52 23.24 -6.43
N ARG A 191 -18.57 23.25 -7.25
CA ARG A 191 -19.34 22.03 -7.58
C ARG A 191 -18.54 21.01 -8.40
N TYR A 192 -17.64 21.47 -9.28
CA TYR A 192 -16.71 20.59 -10.00
C TYR A 192 -15.68 19.99 -9.05
N VAL A 193 -15.10 20.82 -8.17
CA VAL A 193 -14.17 20.36 -7.14
C VAL A 193 -14.81 19.30 -6.25
N ALA A 194 -16.04 19.53 -5.75
CA ALA A 194 -16.75 18.57 -4.92
C ALA A 194 -16.90 17.19 -5.60
N GLN A 195 -17.33 17.17 -6.87
CA GLN A 195 -17.48 15.93 -7.64
C GLN A 195 -16.15 15.20 -7.87
N ILE A 196 -15.08 15.94 -8.16
CA ILE A 196 -13.74 15.37 -8.33
C ILE A 196 -13.24 14.79 -7.00
N LEU A 197 -13.45 15.49 -5.89
CA LEU A 197 -13.06 15.00 -4.56
C LEU A 197 -13.84 13.74 -4.16
N GLU A 198 -15.15 13.67 -4.44
CA GLU A 198 -15.94 12.46 -4.24
C GLU A 198 -15.43 11.30 -5.09
N ALA A 199 -15.08 11.55 -6.37
CA ALA A 199 -14.55 10.53 -7.27
C ALA A 199 -13.19 10.01 -6.79
N LEU A 200 -12.29 10.91 -6.37
CA LEU A 200 -10.99 10.55 -5.82
C LEU A 200 -11.12 9.74 -4.53
N MET A 201 -12.05 10.13 -3.66
CA MET A 201 -12.32 9.41 -2.43
C MET A 201 -12.89 8.01 -2.71
N ALA A 202 -13.76 7.88 -3.70
CA ALA A 202 -14.29 6.57 -4.11
C ALA A 202 -13.17 5.65 -4.62
N LYS A 203 -12.23 6.19 -5.41
CA LYS A 203 -11.04 5.44 -5.85
C LYS A 203 -10.16 5.05 -4.68
N GLN A 204 -9.87 5.99 -3.78
CA GLN A 204 -9.01 5.74 -2.62
C GLN A 204 -9.57 4.61 -1.76
N THR A 205 -10.85 4.69 -1.37
CA THR A 205 -11.50 3.65 -0.55
C THR A 205 -11.59 2.31 -1.30
N ALA A 206 -11.83 2.33 -2.61
CA ALA A 206 -11.82 1.09 -3.39
C ALA A 206 -10.45 0.42 -3.44
N LEU A 207 -9.37 1.22 -3.57
CA LEU A 207 -8.00 0.73 -3.53
C LEU A 207 -7.62 0.18 -2.16
N GLU A 208 -8.05 0.83 -1.07
CA GLU A 208 -7.83 0.36 0.30
C GLU A 208 -8.53 -0.99 0.54
N ILE A 209 -9.80 -1.11 0.15
CA ILE A 209 -10.55 -2.37 0.24
C ILE A 209 -9.85 -3.48 -0.56
N LEU A 210 -9.46 -3.21 -1.82
CA LEU A 210 -8.76 -4.20 -2.64
C LEU A 210 -7.40 -4.59 -2.05
N SER A 211 -6.65 -3.62 -1.53
CA SER A 211 -5.35 -3.85 -0.91
C SER A 211 -5.47 -4.78 0.29
N ASN A 212 -6.47 -4.55 1.16
CA ASN A 212 -6.74 -5.38 2.33
C ASN A 212 -7.18 -6.80 1.94
N LEU A 213 -8.07 -6.93 0.94
CA LEU A 213 -8.50 -8.23 0.42
C LEU A 213 -7.37 -9.04 -0.26
N CYS A 214 -6.27 -8.37 -0.65
CA CYS A 214 -5.09 -9.00 -1.22
C CYS A 214 -3.94 -9.15 -0.20
N CYS A 215 -4.10 -8.69 1.05
CA CYS A 215 -3.17 -9.02 2.12
C CYS A 215 -3.40 -10.50 2.50
N GLY A 216 -2.46 -11.39 2.17
CA GLY A 216 -2.52 -12.77 2.67
C GLY A 216 -2.31 -12.81 4.18
N GLU A 217 -2.90 -13.80 4.86
CA GLU A 217 -2.65 -14.12 6.29
C GLU A 217 -1.21 -14.65 6.55
N GLY A 218 -0.22 -14.22 5.76
CA GLY A 218 1.13 -14.77 5.73
C GLY A 218 2.03 -14.37 6.91
N ASP A 219 1.57 -13.45 7.77
CA ASP A 219 2.33 -12.95 8.92
C ASP A 219 1.75 -13.42 10.27
N GLN A 220 0.89 -14.45 10.30
CA GLN A 220 0.67 -15.18 11.55
C GLN A 220 1.92 -16.02 11.84
N GLU A 221 2.88 -15.38 12.52
CA GLU A 221 4.08 -15.98 13.09
C GLU A 221 3.75 -17.40 13.61
N SER A 222 4.28 -18.42 12.93
CA SER A 222 4.31 -19.75 13.51
C SER A 222 5.05 -19.62 14.84
N GLU A 223 4.34 -19.77 15.95
CA GLU A 223 4.85 -19.64 17.31
C GLU A 223 5.96 -20.68 17.52
N TYR A 224 7.19 -20.36 17.12
CA TYR A 224 8.34 -21.23 17.30
C TYR A 224 8.64 -21.27 18.78
N ALA A 225 8.35 -22.43 19.38
CA ALA A 225 8.57 -22.70 20.79
C ALA A 225 9.98 -22.26 21.21
N ASP A 226 10.03 -21.48 22.30
CA ASP A 226 11.21 -20.95 22.96
C ASP A 226 12.28 -22.04 23.15
N ILE A 227 13.28 -22.07 22.27
CA ILE A 227 14.45 -22.93 22.45
C ILE A 227 15.30 -22.24 23.52
N SER A 228 15.04 -22.62 24.77
CA SER A 228 15.84 -22.19 25.91
C SER A 228 17.31 -22.52 25.68
N ASP A 229 18.12 -21.49 25.54
CA ASP A 229 19.58 -21.57 25.46
C ASP A 229 20.14 -22.19 26.75
N ASN A 230 20.62 -23.43 26.67
CA ASN A 230 21.67 -23.89 27.58
C ASN A 230 22.70 -24.75 26.85
N SER A 231 23.83 -24.11 26.52
CA SER A 231 25.16 -24.71 26.47
C SER A 231 25.33 -26.03 25.68
N SER A 232 25.81 -25.92 24.43
CA SER A 232 27.14 -26.42 24.02
C SER A 232 27.28 -26.37 22.49
N ASP A 233 28.47 -25.94 22.04
CA ASP A 233 28.91 -26.02 20.65
C ASP A 233 28.94 -27.49 20.18
N THR A 234 27.87 -27.95 19.52
CA THR A 234 27.86 -28.97 18.45
C THR A 234 26.40 -29.19 18.04
N PHE A 235 25.99 -28.67 16.88
CA PHE A 235 24.74 -29.08 16.25
C PHE A 235 25.11 -29.81 14.97
N ASP A 236 24.84 -31.12 14.96
CA ASP A 236 25.03 -32.07 13.87
C ASP A 236 23.66 -32.75 13.66
N GLY A 237 23.22 -32.86 12.41
CA GLY A 237 21.98 -33.56 12.01
C GLY A 237 20.89 -32.61 11.51
N ASP A 238 20.84 -32.29 10.23
CA ASP A 238 20.16 -33.00 9.12
C ASP A 238 18.73 -32.46 8.92
N MET A 239 18.59 -31.54 7.94
CA MET A 239 17.29 -31.12 7.43
C MET A 239 17.01 -31.97 6.20
N GLU A 240 16.05 -32.89 6.32
CA GLU A 240 15.48 -33.58 5.19
C GLU A 240 14.86 -32.55 4.24
N THR A 241 15.36 -32.51 3.01
CA THR A 241 14.75 -31.74 1.92
C THR A 241 13.50 -32.46 1.44
N GLU A 242 12.32 -31.99 1.85
CA GLU A 242 11.09 -32.37 1.17
C GLU A 242 11.04 -31.67 -0.20
N GLU A 243 11.12 -32.47 -1.27
CA GLU A 243 10.75 -32.03 -2.62
C GLU A 243 9.23 -31.80 -2.67
N THR A 244 8.79 -30.60 -2.33
CA THR A 244 7.42 -30.16 -2.61
C THR A 244 7.34 -29.71 -4.07
N SER A 245 6.60 -30.45 -4.89
CA SER A 245 6.16 -30.00 -6.21
C SER A 245 5.58 -28.59 -6.12
N ALA A 246 6.14 -27.66 -6.90
CA ALA A 246 5.83 -26.23 -6.90
C ALA A 246 4.37 -25.98 -7.29
N ILE A 247 3.49 -25.97 -6.29
CA ILE A 247 2.19 -25.31 -6.34
C ILE A 247 2.45 -23.97 -5.69
N PHE A 248 2.40 -22.87 -6.44
CA PHE A 248 2.31 -21.53 -5.85
C PHE A 248 0.89 -21.43 -5.29
N PRO A 249 0.67 -21.59 -3.97
CA PRO A 249 -0.67 -21.45 -3.43
C PRO A 249 -1.05 -19.99 -3.63
N LEU A 250 -2.18 -19.74 -4.29
CA LEU A 250 -2.75 -18.40 -4.28
C LEU A 250 -2.97 -18.01 -2.82
N ASN A 251 -2.53 -16.82 -2.43
CA ASN A 251 -2.79 -16.28 -1.09
C ASN A 251 -4.26 -15.82 -0.95
N ILE A 252 -5.07 -16.03 -1.99
CA ILE A 252 -6.49 -15.70 -2.08
C ILE A 252 -7.29 -16.88 -2.66
N SER A 253 -8.60 -16.91 -2.43
CA SER A 253 -9.46 -17.98 -2.97
C SER A 253 -9.55 -17.93 -4.50
N SER A 254 -9.79 -19.09 -5.13
CA SER A 254 -9.93 -19.22 -6.59
C SER A 254 -11.08 -18.37 -7.15
N GLU A 255 -12.20 -18.28 -6.44
CA GLU A 255 -13.35 -17.48 -6.87
C GLU A 255 -13.02 -16.00 -6.86
N PHE A 256 -12.34 -15.52 -5.80
CA PHE A 256 -11.92 -14.13 -5.72
C PHE A 256 -10.91 -13.82 -6.83
N HIS A 257 -9.94 -14.70 -7.03
CA HIS A 257 -8.97 -14.63 -8.11
C HIS A 257 -9.63 -14.49 -9.50
N GLU A 258 -10.55 -15.40 -9.85
CA GLU A 258 -11.27 -15.36 -11.13
C GLU A 258 -12.03 -14.06 -11.33
N ALA A 259 -12.64 -13.53 -10.26
CA ALA A 259 -13.39 -12.28 -10.33
C ALA A 259 -12.49 -11.05 -10.52
N LEU A 260 -11.28 -11.02 -9.93
CA LEU A 260 -10.29 -9.98 -10.19
C LEU A 260 -9.87 -9.97 -11.66
N MET A 261 -9.63 -11.15 -12.23
CA MET A 261 -9.24 -11.33 -13.64
C MET A 261 -10.37 -10.92 -14.59
N ALA A 262 -11.61 -11.35 -14.32
CA ALA A 262 -12.77 -11.01 -15.13
C ALA A 262 -13.01 -9.49 -15.25
N GLN A 263 -12.63 -8.72 -14.23
CA GLN A 263 -12.81 -7.27 -14.18
C GLN A 263 -11.55 -6.48 -14.59
N ASN A 264 -10.45 -7.16 -14.95
CA ASN A 264 -9.16 -6.56 -15.28
C ASN A 264 -8.65 -5.60 -14.19
N ILE A 265 -8.78 -5.98 -12.93
CA ILE A 265 -8.51 -5.07 -11.80
C ILE A 265 -7.05 -4.62 -11.77
N VAL A 266 -6.08 -5.51 -12.03
CA VAL A 266 -4.64 -5.15 -12.02
C VAL A 266 -4.35 -3.97 -12.95
N SER A 267 -4.86 -4.02 -14.20
CA SER A 267 -4.69 -2.92 -15.16
C SER A 267 -5.35 -1.63 -14.66
N LYS A 268 -6.56 -1.74 -14.09
CA LYS A 268 -7.29 -0.57 -13.58
C LYS A 268 -6.63 0.07 -12.37
N VAL A 269 -5.91 -0.70 -11.55
CA VAL A 269 -5.12 -0.16 -10.43
C VAL A 269 -3.87 0.55 -10.99
N LEU A 270 -3.19 -0.05 -11.96
CA LEU A 270 -2.03 0.54 -12.64
C LEU A 270 -2.35 1.90 -13.29
N ASP A 271 -3.56 2.10 -13.81
CA ASP A 271 -3.96 3.39 -14.40
C ASP A 271 -3.86 4.59 -13.42
N HIS A 272 -3.79 4.36 -12.10
CA HIS A 272 -3.71 5.41 -11.08
C HIS A 272 -2.29 5.67 -10.54
N VAL A 273 -1.25 4.97 -11.01
CA VAL A 273 0.13 5.20 -10.50
C VAL A 273 0.83 6.42 -11.13
N SER A 274 0.29 6.92 -12.24
CA SER A 274 0.89 8.01 -13.01
C SER A 274 0.83 9.34 -12.27
N GLN A 275 1.89 10.15 -12.40
CA GLN A 275 1.92 11.51 -11.87
C GLN A 275 0.98 12.43 -12.67
N MET A 276 0.32 13.37 -11.99
CA MET A 276 -0.41 14.47 -12.62
C MET A 276 0.56 15.48 -13.24
N ASP A 277 0.20 16.06 -14.39
CA ASP A 277 0.96 17.17 -14.97
C ASP A 277 1.07 18.37 -14.00
N ASP A 278 2.30 18.80 -13.71
CA ASP A 278 2.60 19.96 -12.85
C ASP A 278 1.92 21.25 -13.35
N ALA A 279 1.63 21.36 -14.65
CA ALA A 279 0.87 22.48 -15.20
C ALA A 279 -0.55 22.57 -14.64
N PHE A 280 -1.23 21.42 -14.49
CA PHE A 280 -2.54 21.37 -13.82
C PHE A 280 -2.39 21.74 -12.35
N GLY A 281 -1.39 21.21 -11.66
CA GLY A 281 -1.12 21.53 -10.25
C GLY A 281 -0.97 23.05 -10.00
N ARG A 282 -0.16 23.73 -10.83
CA ARG A 282 0.02 25.19 -10.73
C ARG A 282 -1.27 25.96 -11.03
N CYS A 283 -2.05 25.52 -12.01
CA CYS A 283 -3.30 26.18 -12.36
C CYS A 283 -4.35 26.04 -11.25
N LEU A 284 -4.52 24.84 -10.71
CA LEU A 284 -5.50 24.55 -9.66
C LEU A 284 -5.20 25.30 -8.35
N ALA A 285 -3.94 25.66 -8.11
CA ALA A 285 -3.52 26.44 -6.95
C ALA A 285 -4.07 27.89 -6.94
N GLU A 286 -4.51 28.40 -8.09
CA GLU A 286 -5.07 29.76 -8.22
C GLU A 286 -6.49 29.88 -7.64
N HIS A 287 -7.12 28.77 -7.25
CA HIS A 287 -8.43 28.75 -6.61
C HIS A 287 -8.44 27.89 -5.34
N LYS A 288 -9.09 28.38 -4.28
CA LYS A 288 -8.92 27.90 -2.90
C LYS A 288 -9.26 26.42 -2.73
N LEU A 289 -10.41 25.97 -3.24
CA LEU A 289 -10.84 24.57 -3.06
C LEU A 289 -10.14 23.63 -4.04
N SER A 290 -9.82 24.09 -5.24
CA SER A 290 -9.15 23.26 -6.26
C SER A 290 -7.69 22.97 -5.89
N ALA A 291 -7.06 23.81 -5.08
CA ALA A 291 -5.71 23.58 -4.56
C ALA A 291 -5.57 22.26 -3.78
N MET A 292 -6.67 21.66 -3.31
CA MET A 292 -6.67 20.36 -2.63
C MET A 292 -6.63 19.15 -3.58
N VAL A 293 -6.99 19.35 -4.85
CA VAL A 293 -7.10 18.25 -5.84
C VAL A 293 -5.75 17.54 -6.05
N PRO A 294 -4.61 18.24 -6.25
CA PRO A 294 -3.31 17.57 -6.41
C PRO A 294 -2.95 16.67 -5.22
N THR A 295 -3.18 17.12 -3.98
CA THR A 295 -2.93 16.32 -2.77
C THR A 295 -3.80 15.06 -2.74
N ARG A 296 -5.05 15.12 -3.19
CA ARG A 296 -5.93 13.96 -3.23
C ARG A 296 -5.59 12.98 -4.35
N VAL A 297 -5.12 13.47 -5.50
CA VAL A 297 -4.57 12.60 -6.56
C VAL A 297 -3.31 11.91 -6.07
N HIS A 298 -2.45 12.60 -5.33
CA HIS A 298 -1.27 12.01 -4.70
C HIS A 298 -1.62 10.86 -3.76
N ALA A 299 -2.63 11.05 -2.89
CA ALA A 299 -3.10 10.00 -1.99
C ALA A 299 -3.61 8.76 -2.77
N VAL A 300 -4.40 8.96 -3.83
CA VAL A 300 -4.86 7.86 -4.70
C VAL A 300 -3.68 7.12 -5.34
N ARG A 301 -2.66 7.85 -5.81
CA ARG A 301 -1.44 7.27 -6.37
C ARG A 301 -0.70 6.39 -5.37
N CYS A 302 -0.52 6.87 -4.13
CA CYS A 302 0.14 6.10 -3.08
C CYS A 302 -0.66 4.83 -2.72
N ARG A 303 -2.00 4.93 -2.60
CA ARG A 303 -2.86 3.76 -2.38
C ARG A 303 -2.86 2.77 -3.53
N ALA A 304 -2.75 3.24 -4.78
CA ALA A 304 -2.65 2.36 -5.94
C ALA A 304 -1.34 1.56 -5.94
N LEU A 305 -0.22 2.20 -5.59
CA LEU A 305 1.08 1.54 -5.46
C LEU A 305 1.07 0.48 -4.34
N LEU A 306 0.52 0.78 -3.17
CA LEU A 306 0.36 -0.21 -2.09
C LEU A 306 -0.55 -1.37 -2.50
N CYS A 307 -1.67 -1.07 -3.18
CA CYS A 307 -2.55 -2.10 -3.71
C CYS A 307 -1.83 -3.01 -4.71
N ILE A 308 -0.99 -2.47 -5.61
CA ILE A 308 -0.15 -3.27 -6.52
C ILE A 308 0.80 -4.16 -5.72
N ALA A 309 1.46 -3.62 -4.69
CA ALA A 309 2.39 -4.38 -3.87
C ALA A 309 1.74 -5.65 -3.28
N ASN A 310 0.50 -5.54 -2.82
CA ASN A 310 -0.27 -6.66 -2.26
C ASN A 310 -0.80 -7.60 -3.36
N MET A 311 -1.36 -7.05 -4.44
CA MET A 311 -1.89 -7.85 -5.56
C MET A 311 -0.80 -8.72 -6.20
N VAL A 312 0.41 -8.18 -6.38
CA VAL A 312 1.53 -8.91 -6.98
C VAL A 312 2.01 -10.09 -6.11
N GLN A 313 1.83 -10.00 -4.79
CA GLN A 313 2.12 -11.10 -3.87
C GLN A 313 0.97 -12.10 -3.78
N ALA A 314 -0.27 -11.67 -4.07
CA ALA A 314 -1.46 -12.51 -3.97
C ALA A 314 -1.76 -13.33 -5.24
N LEU A 315 -1.41 -12.80 -6.41
CA LEU A 315 -1.74 -13.37 -7.72
C LEU A 315 -0.63 -14.26 -8.28
N ALA A 316 -1.01 -15.20 -9.15
CA ALA A 316 -0.04 -16.00 -9.88
C ALA A 316 0.74 -15.14 -10.90
N PRO A 317 2.06 -15.36 -11.08
CA PRO A 317 2.87 -14.61 -12.04
C PRO A 317 2.33 -14.62 -13.47
N GLU A 318 1.69 -15.71 -13.90
CA GLU A 318 1.09 -15.87 -15.22
C GLU A 318 -0.04 -14.87 -15.46
N ASP A 319 -0.87 -14.62 -14.45
CA ASP A 319 -1.99 -13.68 -14.49
C ASP A 319 -1.52 -12.22 -14.49
N LEU A 320 -0.25 -11.99 -14.09
CA LEU A 320 0.44 -10.71 -14.21
C LEU A 320 1.17 -10.54 -15.56
N GLY A 321 0.95 -11.46 -16.51
CA GLY A 321 1.59 -11.45 -17.82
C GLY A 321 2.93 -12.20 -17.88
N GLY A 322 3.21 -13.05 -16.88
CA GLY A 322 4.45 -13.80 -16.74
C GLY A 322 5.67 -12.91 -16.58
N ILE A 323 6.85 -13.43 -16.94
CA ILE A 323 8.12 -12.66 -16.91
C ILE A 323 7.99 -11.33 -17.68
N PRO A 324 7.48 -11.27 -18.93
CA PRO A 324 7.38 -10.01 -19.67
C PRO A 324 6.46 -8.98 -18.99
N GLY A 325 5.35 -9.42 -18.40
CA GLY A 325 4.42 -8.56 -17.69
C GLY A 325 5.04 -7.96 -16.41
N LEU A 326 5.69 -8.80 -15.60
CA LEU A 326 6.41 -8.36 -14.40
C LEU A 326 7.54 -7.38 -14.72
N VAL A 327 8.31 -7.63 -15.79
CA VAL A 327 9.39 -6.74 -16.25
C VAL A 327 8.85 -5.40 -16.72
N SER A 328 7.73 -5.40 -17.45
CA SER A 328 7.05 -4.18 -17.87
C SER A 328 6.56 -3.36 -16.67
N MET A 329 5.95 -4.05 -15.69
CA MET A 329 5.47 -3.43 -14.46
C MET A 329 6.62 -2.83 -13.65
N TRP A 330 7.71 -3.59 -13.45
CA TRP A 330 8.93 -3.08 -12.83
C TRP A 330 9.46 -1.84 -13.55
N THR A 331 9.57 -1.88 -14.87
CA THR A 331 10.13 -0.76 -15.65
C THR A 331 9.32 0.52 -15.46
N CYS A 332 7.99 0.40 -15.46
CA CYS A 332 7.08 1.51 -15.19
C CYS A 332 7.26 2.06 -13.76
N LEU A 333 7.21 1.16 -12.76
CA LEU A 333 7.29 1.54 -11.35
C LEU A 333 8.67 2.12 -10.99
N ALA A 334 9.76 1.57 -11.53
CA ALA A 334 11.11 2.04 -11.29
C ALA A 334 11.33 3.47 -11.85
N GLN A 335 10.76 3.79 -13.01
CA GLN A 335 10.80 5.17 -13.52
C GLN A 335 10.09 6.14 -12.58
N LEU A 336 8.91 5.78 -12.08
CA LEU A 336 8.16 6.58 -11.12
C LEU A 336 8.88 6.71 -9.78
N ALA A 337 9.49 5.61 -9.30
CA ALA A 337 10.12 5.52 -8.00
C ALA A 337 11.48 6.20 -7.96
N PHE A 338 12.29 6.16 -9.03
CA PHE A 338 13.71 6.55 -8.95
C PHE A 338 14.11 7.72 -9.85
N VAL A 339 13.30 8.07 -10.85
CA VAL A 339 13.59 9.22 -11.73
C VAL A 339 12.79 10.46 -11.33
N GLN A 340 11.56 10.28 -10.86
CA GLN A 340 10.61 11.38 -10.57
C GLN A 340 10.46 11.68 -9.06
N MET A 341 11.41 11.22 -8.25
CA MET A 341 11.27 11.13 -6.80
C MET A 341 11.61 12.44 -6.08
N ASP A 342 10.72 12.90 -5.19
CA ASP A 342 11.10 13.86 -4.13
C ASP A 342 11.52 13.07 -2.89
N SER A 343 12.79 13.19 -2.51
CA SER A 343 13.38 12.58 -1.31
C SER A 343 12.67 12.90 0.01
N LYS A 344 11.75 13.88 0.02
CA LYS A 344 10.98 14.30 1.20
C LYS A 344 9.57 13.73 1.24
N ASP A 345 9.12 13.07 0.18
CA ASP A 345 7.80 12.47 0.09
C ASP A 345 7.85 11.02 0.60
N PHE A 346 7.81 10.86 1.93
CA PHE A 346 7.95 9.56 2.58
C PHE A 346 6.83 8.58 2.22
N GLU A 347 5.60 9.07 2.04
CA GLU A 347 4.45 8.24 1.68
C GLU A 347 4.64 7.64 0.27
N LEU A 348 5.04 8.47 -0.70
CA LEU A 348 5.32 7.99 -2.04
C LEU A 348 6.53 7.07 -2.08
N LEU A 349 7.58 7.39 -1.32
CA LEU A 349 8.78 6.56 -1.18
C LEU A 349 8.43 5.16 -0.69
N GLU A 350 7.67 5.07 0.40
CA GLU A 350 7.24 3.79 0.97
C GLU A 350 6.38 3.01 -0.02
N ALA A 351 5.35 3.64 -0.58
CA ALA A 351 4.43 2.98 -1.50
C ALA A 351 5.13 2.48 -2.77
N SER A 352 5.98 3.33 -3.38
CA SER A 352 6.70 2.99 -4.61
C SER A 352 7.76 1.92 -4.39
N THR A 353 8.55 2.02 -3.31
CA THR A 353 9.56 1.00 -2.98
C THR A 353 8.92 -0.32 -2.58
N SER A 354 7.76 -0.31 -1.92
CA SER A 354 6.99 -1.52 -1.61
C SER A 354 6.53 -2.23 -2.88
N ALA A 355 5.92 -1.50 -3.83
CA ALA A 355 5.47 -2.06 -5.11
C ALA A 355 6.64 -2.62 -5.93
N CYS A 356 7.72 -1.85 -6.05
CA CYS A 356 8.97 -2.25 -6.71
C CYS A 356 9.55 -3.53 -6.10
N ARG A 357 9.61 -3.62 -4.76
CA ARG A 357 10.07 -4.80 -4.04
C ARG A 357 9.21 -6.02 -4.37
N SER A 358 7.89 -5.91 -4.24
CA SER A 358 6.97 -7.03 -4.51
C SER A 358 7.16 -7.59 -5.92
N VAL A 359 7.19 -6.72 -6.94
CA VAL A 359 7.38 -7.13 -8.34
C VAL A 359 8.70 -7.86 -8.55
N LEU A 360 9.81 -7.33 -8.03
CA LEU A 360 11.11 -7.96 -8.18
C LEU A 360 11.23 -9.28 -7.41
N GLN A 361 10.66 -9.37 -6.20
CA GLN A 361 10.67 -10.61 -5.42
C GLN A 361 9.86 -11.70 -6.11
N THR A 362 8.66 -11.38 -6.62
CA THR A 362 7.86 -12.32 -7.43
C THR A 362 8.60 -12.74 -8.70
N LEU A 363 9.32 -11.82 -9.34
CA LEU A 363 10.13 -12.15 -10.52
C LEU A 363 11.30 -13.10 -10.17
N VAL A 364 11.99 -12.87 -9.04
CA VAL A 364 13.07 -13.76 -8.56
C VAL A 364 12.54 -15.16 -8.32
N SER A 365 11.45 -15.31 -7.57
CA SER A 365 10.88 -16.64 -7.27
C SER A 365 10.42 -17.36 -8.53
N PHE A 366 9.76 -16.64 -9.43
CA PHE A 366 9.24 -17.21 -10.67
C PHE A 366 10.33 -17.64 -11.65
N VAL A 367 11.40 -16.85 -11.80
CA VAL A 367 12.55 -17.20 -12.63
C VAL A 367 13.28 -18.42 -12.07
N ALA A 368 13.40 -18.53 -10.74
CA ALA A 368 14.02 -19.68 -10.09
C ALA A 368 13.23 -20.99 -10.36
N SER A 369 11.89 -20.94 -10.37
CA SER A 369 11.04 -22.10 -10.63
C SER A 369 10.90 -22.47 -12.11
N ALA A 370 10.79 -21.47 -13.00
CA ALA A 370 10.55 -21.69 -14.43
C ALA A 370 11.83 -22.01 -15.22
N GLY A 371 13.00 -21.68 -14.64
CA GLY A 371 14.29 -21.75 -15.30
C GLY A 371 14.52 -20.55 -16.23
N ASN A 372 15.67 -19.89 -16.10
CA ASN A 372 16.06 -18.87 -17.08
C ASN A 372 16.56 -19.60 -18.35
N GLY A 373 16.04 -19.24 -19.52
CA GLY A 373 16.51 -19.78 -20.81
C GLY A 373 17.93 -19.32 -21.20
N GLY A 374 18.81 -19.03 -20.23
CA GLY A 374 20.15 -18.48 -20.42
C GLY A 374 20.21 -16.97 -20.65
N THR A 375 19.07 -16.28 -20.69
CA THR A 375 18.98 -14.83 -20.93
C THR A 375 18.57 -14.08 -19.68
N SER A 376 19.15 -12.90 -19.45
CA SER A 376 18.75 -12.01 -18.37
C SER A 376 17.23 -11.73 -18.44
N PRO A 377 16.48 -11.96 -17.36
CA PRO A 377 15.04 -11.70 -17.34
C PRO A 377 14.75 -10.20 -17.30
N LEU A 378 15.67 -9.37 -16.81
CA LEU A 378 15.50 -7.94 -16.61
C LEU A 378 16.40 -7.13 -17.57
N PRO A 379 15.96 -5.96 -18.07
CA PRO A 379 16.87 -5.00 -18.69
C PRO A 379 17.94 -4.52 -17.71
N SER A 380 19.09 -4.12 -18.25
CA SER A 380 20.22 -3.62 -17.46
C SER A 380 19.85 -2.34 -16.71
N VAL A 381 20.30 -2.21 -15.47
CA VAL A 381 20.12 -1.01 -14.65
C VAL A 381 21.39 -0.15 -14.67
N SER A 382 21.27 1.15 -14.92
CA SER A 382 22.41 2.07 -15.00
C SER A 382 23.15 2.25 -13.66
N ASP A 383 24.38 2.79 -13.69
CA ASP A 383 25.13 3.09 -12.46
C ASP A 383 24.47 4.24 -11.68
N GLU A 384 23.84 5.18 -12.39
CA GLU A 384 23.11 6.29 -11.82
C GLU A 384 21.88 5.79 -11.05
N GLU A 385 21.07 4.89 -11.63
CA GLU A 385 19.89 4.31 -10.97
C GLU A 385 20.27 3.51 -9.72
N LEU A 386 21.33 2.68 -9.80
CA LEU A 386 21.86 1.96 -8.63
C LEU A 386 22.41 2.92 -7.57
N GLY A 387 23.00 4.05 -7.99
CA GLY A 387 23.49 5.10 -7.10
C GLY A 387 22.36 5.77 -6.33
N VAL A 388 21.27 6.15 -7.02
CA VAL A 388 20.07 6.73 -6.40
C VAL A 388 19.45 5.75 -5.41
N LEU A 389 19.25 4.49 -5.81
CA LEU A 389 18.76 3.43 -4.92
C LEU A 389 19.62 3.32 -3.67
N ALA A 390 20.94 3.22 -3.83
CA ALA A 390 21.85 3.09 -2.70
C ALA A 390 21.80 4.31 -1.77
N GLU A 391 21.67 5.53 -2.31
CA GLU A 391 21.54 6.74 -1.52
C GLU A 391 20.26 6.75 -0.68
N VAL A 392 19.12 6.42 -1.29
CA VAL A 392 17.82 6.33 -0.59
C VAL A 392 17.88 5.28 0.51
N GLY A 393 18.38 4.08 0.20
CA GLY A 393 18.48 2.98 1.17
C GLY A 393 19.44 3.23 2.32
N LEU A 394 20.37 4.19 2.20
CA LEU A 394 21.33 4.54 3.25
C LEU A 394 20.93 5.79 4.06
N GLN A 395 20.21 6.73 3.44
CA GLN A 395 19.96 8.06 4.04
C GLN A 395 18.51 8.29 4.48
N CYS A 396 17.54 7.52 3.98
CA CYS A 396 16.13 7.73 4.33
C CYS A 396 15.90 7.53 5.83
N SER A 397 15.13 8.42 6.47
CA SER A 397 14.79 8.29 7.89
C SER A 397 13.91 7.08 8.19
N GLU A 398 13.07 6.68 7.24
CA GLU A 398 12.08 5.63 7.41
C GLU A 398 12.69 4.22 7.28
N PRO A 399 12.66 3.39 8.34
CA PRO A 399 13.19 2.03 8.28
C PRO A 399 12.50 1.16 7.23
N SER A 400 11.19 1.33 7.01
CA SER A 400 10.42 0.55 6.02
C SER A 400 10.95 0.78 4.60
N VAL A 401 11.23 2.03 4.22
CA VAL A 401 11.85 2.38 2.94
C VAL A 401 13.24 1.76 2.80
N ARG A 402 14.08 1.84 3.84
CA ARG A 402 15.43 1.25 3.81
C ARG A 402 15.39 -0.27 3.66
N THR A 403 14.46 -0.94 4.34
CA THR A 403 14.20 -2.39 4.17
C THR A 403 13.77 -2.70 2.73
N ASN A 404 12.81 -1.94 2.19
CA ASN A 404 12.33 -2.14 0.82
C ASN A 404 13.47 -2.01 -0.20
N VAL A 405 14.28 -0.96 -0.10
CA VAL A 405 15.43 -0.73 -0.98
C VAL A 405 16.48 -1.83 -0.83
N THR A 406 16.75 -2.28 0.39
CA THR A 406 17.68 -3.40 0.65
C THR A 406 17.24 -4.65 -0.11
N ARG A 407 15.94 -4.97 -0.06
CA ARG A 407 15.38 -6.13 -0.79
C ARG A 407 15.31 -5.93 -2.30
N ILE A 408 15.04 -4.71 -2.78
CA ILE A 408 15.15 -4.35 -4.21
C ILE A 408 16.58 -4.60 -4.70
N MET A 409 17.58 -4.09 -3.99
CA MET A 409 18.99 -4.26 -4.34
C MET A 409 19.38 -5.74 -4.36
N ALA A 410 18.91 -6.52 -3.39
CA ALA A 410 19.11 -7.96 -3.36
C ALA A 410 18.52 -8.66 -4.59
N ALA A 411 17.26 -8.37 -4.91
CA ALA A 411 16.58 -8.96 -6.06
C ALA A 411 17.25 -8.61 -7.39
N LEU A 412 17.71 -7.36 -7.55
CA LEU A 412 18.53 -6.97 -8.71
C LEU A 412 19.84 -7.77 -8.77
N GLY A 413 20.49 -8.01 -7.62
CA GLY A 413 21.67 -8.88 -7.52
C GLY A 413 21.39 -10.30 -8.00
N CYS A 414 20.28 -10.90 -7.59
CA CYS A 414 19.87 -12.24 -8.00
C CYS A 414 19.52 -12.32 -9.49
N LEU A 415 18.80 -11.33 -10.03
CA LEU A 415 18.33 -11.34 -11.42
C LEU A 415 19.41 -10.99 -12.45
N LEU A 416 20.29 -10.04 -12.12
CA LEU A 416 21.28 -9.49 -13.05
C LEU A 416 22.71 -9.96 -12.76
N GLY A 417 23.02 -10.40 -11.53
CA GLY A 417 24.39 -10.60 -11.08
C GLY A 417 25.19 -11.64 -11.87
N ALA A 418 24.52 -12.65 -12.42
CA ALA A 418 25.14 -13.66 -13.28
C ALA A 418 25.62 -13.10 -14.64
N HIS A 419 25.02 -12.00 -15.10
CA HIS A 419 25.32 -11.38 -16.39
C HIS A 419 26.06 -10.04 -16.25
N GLU A 420 25.88 -9.35 -15.11
CA GLU A 420 26.42 -8.02 -14.84
C GLU A 420 27.16 -7.98 -13.51
N THR A 421 28.44 -8.34 -13.53
CA THR A 421 29.36 -8.29 -12.37
C THR A 421 29.37 -6.91 -11.68
N ARG A 422 29.17 -5.83 -12.44
CA ARG A 422 29.06 -4.45 -11.94
C ARG A 422 27.88 -4.29 -10.98
N VAL A 423 26.70 -4.79 -11.35
CA VAL A 423 25.49 -4.76 -10.51
C VAL A 423 25.75 -5.52 -9.22
N LEU A 424 26.28 -6.75 -9.33
CA LEU A 424 26.59 -7.59 -8.17
C LEU A 424 27.57 -6.91 -7.19
N LYS A 425 28.58 -6.20 -7.72
CA LYS A 425 29.55 -5.43 -6.92
C LYS A 425 28.89 -4.28 -6.17
N LYS A 426 28.05 -3.48 -6.84
CA LYS A 426 27.33 -2.35 -6.25
C LYS A 426 26.30 -2.80 -5.21
N VAL A 427 25.54 -3.84 -5.52
CA VAL A 427 24.59 -4.48 -4.60
C VAL A 427 25.32 -4.97 -3.35
N GLY A 428 26.38 -5.77 -3.51
CA GLY A 428 27.14 -6.27 -2.38
C GLY A 428 27.77 -5.17 -1.52
N GLN A 429 28.24 -4.08 -2.13
CA GLN A 429 28.75 -2.91 -1.40
C GLN A 429 27.65 -2.21 -0.59
N HIS A 430 26.47 -2.02 -1.18
CA HIS A 430 25.32 -1.42 -0.50
C HIS A 430 24.85 -2.29 0.68
N LEU A 431 24.64 -3.59 0.47
CA LEU A 431 24.18 -4.50 1.52
C LEU A 431 25.17 -4.57 2.70
N LEU A 432 26.47 -4.55 2.41
CA LEU A 432 27.52 -4.49 3.44
C LEU A 432 27.48 -3.18 4.23
N GLU A 433 27.24 -2.06 3.56
CA GLU A 433 27.13 -0.75 4.20
C GLU A 433 25.93 -0.69 5.15
N VAL A 434 24.76 -1.16 4.71
CA VAL A 434 23.54 -1.27 5.53
C VAL A 434 23.81 -2.18 6.74
N SER A 435 24.37 -3.36 6.51
CA SER A 435 24.69 -4.33 7.58
C SER A 435 25.64 -3.78 8.65
N PHE A 436 26.50 -2.83 8.28
CA PHE A 436 27.51 -2.26 9.17
C PHE A 436 27.03 -0.98 9.88
N LYS A 437 26.26 -0.12 9.19
CA LYS A 437 25.99 1.26 9.63
C LYS A 437 24.54 1.52 10.02
N ASP A 438 23.58 0.70 9.62
CA ASP A 438 22.17 1.02 9.87
C ASP A 438 21.87 0.99 11.39
N PRO A 439 21.19 2.02 11.93
CA PRO A 439 20.81 2.04 13.33
C PRO A 439 19.80 0.94 13.66
N ASP A 440 18.88 0.64 12.76
CA ASP A 440 17.76 -0.28 12.99
C ASP A 440 18.22 -1.74 12.92
N THR A 441 17.78 -2.57 13.87
CA THR A 441 18.22 -3.98 13.93
C THR A 441 17.48 -4.85 12.92
N VAL A 442 16.22 -4.53 12.60
CA VAL A 442 15.43 -5.24 11.59
C VAL A 442 16.03 -4.97 10.21
N VAL A 443 16.37 -3.71 9.89
CA VAL A 443 17.01 -3.36 8.60
C VAL A 443 18.37 -4.07 8.44
N VAL A 444 19.19 -4.13 9.50
CA VAL A 444 20.46 -4.90 9.47
C VAL A 444 20.22 -6.39 9.25
N THR A 445 19.17 -6.94 9.86
CA THR A 445 18.81 -8.37 9.72
C THR A 445 18.42 -8.69 8.28
N GLU A 446 17.58 -7.85 7.69
CA GLU A 446 17.16 -7.94 6.29
C GLU A 446 18.34 -7.83 5.31
N ALA A 447 19.30 -6.93 5.60
CA ALA A 447 20.51 -6.80 4.78
C ALA A 447 21.42 -8.03 4.86
N LEU A 448 21.51 -8.69 6.02
CA LEU A 448 22.26 -9.93 6.16
C LEU A 448 21.60 -11.07 5.40
N ASP A 449 20.27 -11.22 5.50
CA ASP A 449 19.54 -12.24 4.73
C ASP A 449 19.67 -12.00 3.22
N ALA A 450 19.54 -10.75 2.77
CA ALA A 450 19.81 -10.37 1.40
C ALA A 450 21.23 -10.75 0.92
N ILE A 451 22.25 -10.64 1.78
CA ILE A 451 23.61 -11.08 1.44
C ILE A 451 23.66 -12.60 1.26
N PHE A 452 22.93 -13.35 2.08
CA PHE A 452 22.89 -14.82 1.97
C PHE A 452 22.18 -15.25 0.69
N ASP A 453 21.10 -14.56 0.31
CA ASP A 453 20.36 -14.82 -0.93
C ASP A 453 21.24 -14.53 -2.16
N VAL A 454 21.91 -13.38 -2.20
CA VAL A 454 22.70 -12.93 -3.36
C VAL A 454 24.03 -13.68 -3.48
N PHE A 455 24.72 -13.94 -2.36
CA PHE A 455 26.08 -14.51 -2.37
C PHE A 455 26.13 -15.96 -1.85
N GLY A 456 24.98 -16.62 -1.72
CA GLY A 456 24.89 -18.03 -1.31
C GLY A 456 25.62 -18.95 -2.28
N GLU A 457 25.45 -18.72 -3.57
CA GLU A 457 26.02 -19.54 -4.64
C GLU A 457 27.50 -19.28 -4.90
N ASP A 458 28.19 -20.30 -5.43
CA ASP A 458 29.62 -20.25 -5.77
C ASP A 458 29.90 -19.38 -7.00
N SER A 459 28.90 -19.19 -7.87
CA SER A 459 28.96 -18.35 -9.07
C SER A 459 29.35 -16.89 -8.75
N THR A 460 29.06 -16.43 -7.52
CA THR A 460 29.29 -15.06 -7.06
C THR A 460 30.62 -14.87 -6.30
N ASP A 461 31.39 -15.94 -6.07
CA ASP A 461 32.57 -15.94 -5.18
C ASP A 461 33.68 -14.98 -5.65
N THR A 462 33.83 -14.78 -6.96
CA THR A 462 34.82 -13.85 -7.51
C THR A 462 34.51 -12.42 -7.08
N VAL A 463 33.25 -11.98 -7.20
CA VAL A 463 32.83 -10.64 -6.75
C VAL A 463 32.88 -10.54 -5.23
N ALA A 464 32.45 -11.57 -4.52
CA ALA A 464 32.54 -11.62 -3.06
C ALA A 464 33.99 -11.43 -2.55
N ARG A 465 34.99 -11.94 -3.28
CA ARG A 465 36.42 -11.68 -3.00
C ARG A 465 36.80 -10.23 -3.28
N GLU A 466 36.42 -9.68 -4.43
CA GLU A 466 36.74 -8.30 -4.80
C GLU A 466 36.20 -7.24 -3.83
N ILE A 467 35.00 -7.46 -3.28
CA ILE A 467 34.39 -6.51 -2.31
C ILE A 467 34.80 -6.78 -0.86
N GLU A 468 35.64 -7.80 -0.65
CA GLU A 468 36.10 -8.28 0.65
C GLU A 468 34.95 -8.72 1.58
N LEU A 469 33.91 -9.34 1.01
CA LEU A 469 32.66 -9.69 1.69
C LEU A 469 32.88 -10.39 3.04
N VAL A 470 33.61 -11.52 3.02
CA VAL A 470 33.90 -12.33 4.21
C VAL A 470 34.67 -11.55 5.27
N ALA A 471 35.63 -10.71 4.86
CA ALA A 471 36.45 -9.94 5.80
C ALA A 471 35.62 -8.87 6.52
N LYS A 472 34.69 -8.23 5.80
CA LYS A 472 33.78 -7.22 6.36
C LYS A 472 32.68 -7.84 7.22
N LEU A 473 32.07 -8.95 6.79
CA LEU A 473 31.07 -9.66 7.59
C LEU A 473 31.63 -10.18 8.93
N ARG A 474 32.92 -10.56 8.97
CA ARG A 474 33.60 -10.89 10.25
C ARG A 474 33.67 -9.71 11.21
N GLN A 475 33.75 -8.48 10.69
CA GLN A 475 33.74 -7.25 11.50
C GLN A 475 32.33 -6.89 11.97
N VAL A 476 31.29 -7.22 11.17
CA VAL A 476 29.88 -7.03 11.54
C VAL A 476 29.46 -7.98 12.67
N LEU A 477 29.94 -9.23 12.66
CA LEU A 477 29.45 -10.29 13.55
C LEU A 477 29.44 -9.93 15.06
N PRO A 478 30.51 -9.34 15.65
CA PRO A 478 30.49 -8.97 17.08
C PRO A 478 29.42 -7.91 17.42
N ALA A 479 29.30 -6.88 16.58
CA ALA A 479 28.31 -5.82 16.78
C ALA A 479 26.88 -6.38 16.64
N PHE A 480 26.65 -7.23 15.63
CA PHE A 480 25.36 -7.86 15.42
C PHE A 480 24.98 -8.81 16.57
N LYS A 481 25.93 -9.58 17.12
CA LYS A 481 25.69 -10.39 18.34
C LYS A 481 25.21 -9.53 19.52
N SER A 482 25.76 -8.33 19.69
CA SER A 482 25.30 -7.39 20.71
C SER A 482 23.87 -6.90 20.42
N LYS A 483 23.55 -6.55 19.17
CA LYS A 483 22.20 -6.16 18.76
C LYS A 483 21.17 -7.29 19.01
N VAL A 484 21.52 -8.53 18.69
CA VAL A 484 20.65 -9.71 18.94
C VAL A 484 20.31 -9.85 20.43
N GLN A 485 21.29 -9.66 21.32
CA GLN A 485 21.03 -9.75 22.76
C GLN A 485 20.10 -8.64 23.27
N GLN A 486 20.20 -7.43 22.71
CA GLN A 486 19.30 -6.33 23.03
C GLN A 486 17.88 -6.59 22.50
N ALA A 487 17.77 -7.11 21.27
CA ALA A 487 16.52 -7.41 20.58
C ALA A 487 15.61 -8.35 21.37
N LYS A 488 16.16 -9.26 22.19
CA LYS A 488 15.39 -10.13 23.08
C LYS A 488 14.38 -9.36 23.96
N THR A 489 14.75 -8.15 24.35
CA THR A 489 13.91 -7.30 25.22
C THR A 489 13.21 -6.18 24.46
N THR A 490 13.85 -5.64 23.42
CA THR A 490 13.35 -4.45 22.71
C THR A 490 12.52 -4.77 21.47
N LEU A 491 12.67 -5.97 20.89
CA LEU A 491 12.03 -6.40 19.65
C LEU A 491 11.55 -7.86 19.78
N PRO A 492 10.61 -8.17 20.70
CA PRO A 492 10.20 -9.54 20.98
C PRO A 492 9.58 -10.25 19.77
N SER A 493 8.78 -9.56 18.95
CA SER A 493 8.17 -10.12 17.72
C SER A 493 9.23 -10.56 16.71
N HIS A 494 10.21 -9.68 16.43
CA HIS A 494 11.25 -9.97 15.43
C HIS A 494 12.42 -10.80 15.95
N TYR A 495 12.42 -11.19 17.24
CA TYR A 495 13.58 -11.83 17.86
C TYR A 495 13.97 -13.16 17.19
N SER A 496 12.98 -13.97 16.79
CA SER A 496 13.18 -15.25 16.12
C SER A 496 13.96 -15.10 14.80
N VAL A 497 13.55 -14.14 13.95
CA VAL A 497 14.18 -13.83 12.68
C VAL A 497 15.61 -13.31 12.89
N ILE A 498 15.81 -12.40 13.85
CA ILE A 498 17.12 -11.83 14.18
C ILE A 498 18.11 -12.91 14.66
N VAL A 499 17.66 -13.87 15.48
CA VAL A 499 18.48 -15.01 15.92
C VAL A 499 18.82 -15.94 14.76
N THR A 500 17.87 -16.13 13.83
CA THR A 500 18.07 -16.95 12.63
C THR A 500 19.14 -16.35 11.73
N ALA A 501 19.08 -15.03 11.44
CA ALA A 501 20.10 -14.33 10.68
C ALA A 501 21.49 -14.41 11.34
N LYS A 502 21.57 -14.33 12.69
CA LYS A 502 22.84 -14.52 13.42
C LYS A 502 23.43 -15.91 13.16
N THR A 503 22.59 -16.93 13.19
CA THR A 503 22.99 -18.32 12.96
C THR A 503 23.45 -18.50 11.52
N ASN A 504 22.71 -17.97 10.55
CA ASN A 504 23.04 -18.00 9.13
C ASN A 504 24.34 -17.25 8.82
N LEU A 505 24.59 -16.10 9.45
CA LEU A 505 25.86 -15.37 9.33
C LEU A 505 27.06 -16.23 9.73
N ILE A 506 26.96 -16.94 10.86
CA ILE A 506 28.04 -17.82 11.34
C ILE A 506 28.27 -18.98 10.36
N ARG A 507 27.20 -19.59 9.86
CA ARG A 507 27.26 -20.68 8.86
C ARG A 507 27.88 -20.20 7.55
N PHE A 508 27.41 -19.07 7.02
CA PHE A 508 27.88 -18.45 5.79
C PHE A 508 29.39 -18.13 5.86
N LEU A 509 29.85 -17.55 6.98
CA LEU A 509 31.26 -17.26 7.20
C LEU A 509 32.13 -18.52 7.24
N LYS A 510 31.64 -19.62 7.81
CA LYS A 510 32.35 -20.92 7.82
C LYS A 510 32.41 -21.49 6.39
N TYR A 511 31.28 -21.52 5.70
CA TYR A 511 31.15 -22.03 4.33
C TYR A 511 32.12 -21.33 3.37
N LYS A 512 32.08 -20.00 3.29
CA LYS A 512 32.95 -19.22 2.39
C LYS A 512 34.43 -19.25 2.81
N ALA A 513 34.73 -19.47 4.09
CA ALA A 513 36.13 -19.59 4.56
C ALA A 513 36.79 -20.92 4.18
N GLN A 514 36.06 -22.04 4.21
CA GLN A 514 36.57 -23.36 3.79
C GLN A 514 36.93 -23.36 2.29
N ARG A 515 36.12 -22.69 1.47
CA ARG A 515 36.33 -22.57 0.01
C ARG A 515 37.56 -21.74 -0.36
N ARG A 516 37.90 -20.68 0.41
CA ARG A 516 39.17 -19.94 0.25
C ARG A 516 40.40 -20.84 0.44
N GLY A 517 40.31 -21.89 1.25
CA GLY A 517 41.37 -22.87 1.45
C GLY A 517 41.54 -23.85 0.30
N MET A 518 40.47 -24.18 -0.43
CA MET A 518 40.49 -25.15 -1.53
C MET A 518 41.02 -24.58 -2.85
N GLN A 519 40.76 -23.32 -3.18
CA GLN A 519 41.26 -22.70 -4.43
C GLN A 519 42.77 -22.39 -4.40
N ASN A 520 43.36 -22.17 -3.21
CA ASN A 520 44.80 -22.00 -3.07
C ASN A 520 45.59 -23.32 -3.16
N GLY A 521 44.92 -24.47 -3.33
CA GLY A 521 45.54 -25.80 -3.43
C GLY A 521 45.51 -26.41 -4.84
N CYS A 522 45.08 -25.68 -5.86
CA CYS A 522 45.05 -26.14 -7.26
C CYS A 522 46.00 -25.37 -8.20
N ASP A 523 46.82 -24.46 -7.67
CA ASP A 523 47.89 -23.78 -8.42
C ASP A 523 49.27 -24.12 -7.81
N ASP A 524 49.58 -25.42 -7.72
CA ASP A 524 50.96 -25.93 -7.55
C ASP A 524 51.23 -27.11 -8.49
#